data_AF-A0A7K4HIY5-F1
#
_entry.id   AF-A0A7K4HIY5-F1
#
_cell.length_a   1.000
_cell.length_b   1.000
_cell.length_c   1.000
_cell.angle_alpha   90.00
_cell.angle_beta   90.00
_cell.angle_gamma   90.00
#
_symmetry.space_group_name_H-M   'P 1'
#
loop_
_entity.id
_entity.type
_entity.pdbx_description
1 polymer ?
#
loop_
_entity_poly.entity_id
_entity_poly.type
_entity_poly.pdbx_seq_one_letter_code
_entity_poly.pdbx_strand_id
1 'polypeptide(L)'
;MTIYTFSVITSNGFPYYQLKVREAPNGIKLYLRFFDFTKEELKPQTDFEIADSFELNAGLVSALFKFARAMSKNIHILEFNSEGQAEILEDKAKYSGDALVTCQTESYLFHKSVYAKIKLIYDILLSYKIPLETAIEILPVQEEKIYNILTDFEARSRVDEHKTQIKRLGSDFLKEMKTYGLREICITSFDLSPIMIIGKKYTLNNVHGILRNIGNIPEIPPLNWVYRQSTFDGEEIWVYIYKSDVGPTIEGLFEPYLYLLICDFNSYLGEIPEVLGNKLNRILS
;
A
#
# COMPACT_ATOMS: atom_id res chain seq x y z
N MET A 1 -2.42 -10.26 2.25
CA MET A 1 -1.21 -9.59 2.81
C MET A 1 -0.32 -9.17 1.65
N THR A 2 0.31 -8.01 1.71
CA THR A 2 0.99 -7.36 0.57
C THR A 2 2.27 -6.63 0.99
N ILE A 3 2.48 -6.47 2.29
CA ILE A 3 3.72 -6.03 2.94
C ILE A 3 4.45 -7.28 3.44
N TYR A 4 5.75 -7.36 3.19
CA TYR A 4 6.59 -8.54 3.45
C TYR A 4 7.55 -8.34 4.60
N THR A 5 8.15 -7.15 4.66
CA THR A 5 9.10 -6.77 5.70
C THR A 5 8.81 -5.34 6.13
N PHE A 6 9.13 -5.07 7.38
CA PHE A 6 9.12 -3.75 7.99
C PHE A 6 10.40 -3.63 8.82
N SER A 7 11.15 -2.55 8.63
CA SER A 7 12.37 -2.31 9.38
C SER A 7 12.42 -0.86 9.84
N VAL A 8 12.97 -0.65 11.03
CA VAL A 8 13.26 0.67 11.59
C VAL A 8 14.77 0.77 11.73
N ILE A 9 15.33 1.82 11.16
CA ILE A 9 16.76 2.12 11.12
C ILE A 9 16.91 3.53 11.71
N THR A 10 17.99 3.78 12.42
CA THR A 10 18.37 5.15 12.83
C THR A 10 18.86 5.94 11.61
N SER A 11 18.99 7.28 11.70
CA SER A 11 19.52 8.03 10.55
C SER A 11 21.00 7.75 10.29
N ASN A 12 21.75 7.35 11.33
CA ASN A 12 23.14 6.92 11.21
C ASN A 12 23.32 5.51 10.60
N GLY A 13 22.21 4.85 10.23
CA GLY A 13 22.21 3.57 9.53
C GLY A 13 22.28 2.34 10.44
N PHE A 14 22.15 2.50 11.75
CA PHE A 14 22.08 1.39 12.70
C PHE A 14 20.70 0.70 12.66
N PRO A 15 20.64 -0.63 12.48
CA PRO A 15 19.37 -1.35 12.47
C PRO A 15 18.80 -1.42 13.89
N TYR A 16 17.67 -0.77 14.13
CA TYR A 16 16.98 -0.80 15.41
C TYR A 16 16.02 -1.99 15.53
N TYR A 17 15.22 -2.25 14.50
CA TYR A 17 14.22 -3.32 14.53
C TYR A 17 13.90 -3.84 13.13
N GLN A 18 13.58 -5.13 13.03
CA GLN A 18 13.12 -5.77 11.80
C GLN A 18 12.02 -6.78 12.09
N LEU A 19 10.89 -6.64 11.39
CA LEU A 19 9.77 -7.57 11.38
C LEU A 19 9.65 -8.23 10.01
N LYS A 20 9.67 -9.56 9.99
CA LYS A 20 9.33 -10.35 8.81
C LYS A 20 7.84 -10.70 8.86
N VAL A 21 7.04 -9.98 8.08
CA VAL A 21 5.57 -10.14 8.04
C VAL A 21 5.18 -11.42 7.30
N ARG A 22 5.79 -11.67 6.13
CA ARG A 22 5.65 -12.92 5.37
C ARG A 22 6.78 -13.11 4.37
N GLU A 23 6.91 -14.31 3.82
CA GLU A 23 7.89 -14.57 2.74
C GLU A 23 7.58 -13.78 1.47
N ALA A 24 8.62 -13.17 0.91
CA ALA A 24 8.54 -12.51 -0.39
C ALA A 24 8.41 -13.57 -1.50
N PRO A 25 7.43 -13.45 -2.41
CA PRO A 25 7.29 -14.35 -3.55
C PRO A 25 8.45 -14.17 -4.54
N ASN A 26 8.80 -15.27 -5.19
CA ASN A 26 9.85 -15.30 -6.20
C ASN A 26 9.34 -14.80 -7.55
N GLY A 27 10.23 -14.19 -8.34
CA GLY A 27 9.97 -13.85 -9.75
C GLY A 27 9.01 -12.69 -9.98
N ILE A 28 8.72 -11.87 -8.96
CA ILE A 28 7.85 -10.69 -9.11
C ILE A 28 8.57 -9.40 -8.72
N LYS A 29 8.13 -8.28 -9.30
CA LYS A 29 8.61 -6.95 -8.93
C LYS A 29 8.02 -6.55 -7.58
N LEU A 30 8.89 -6.20 -6.64
CA LEU A 30 8.53 -5.68 -5.33
C LEU A 30 9.13 -4.28 -5.17
N TYR A 31 8.49 -3.45 -4.38
CA TYR A 31 9.02 -2.15 -3.99
C TYR A 31 9.66 -2.24 -2.61
N LEU A 32 10.85 -1.65 -2.48
CA LEU A 32 11.42 -1.26 -1.20
C LEU A 32 11.12 0.22 -1.02
N ARG A 33 10.28 0.55 -0.05
CA ARG A 33 9.86 1.92 0.26
C ARG A 33 10.66 2.42 1.45
N PHE A 34 11.00 3.70 1.41
CA PHE A 34 11.71 4.41 2.46
C PHE A 34 10.82 5.55 2.95
N PHE A 35 10.73 5.70 4.26
CA PHE A 35 9.95 6.73 4.93
C PHE A 35 10.84 7.39 5.96
N ASP A 36 11.22 8.62 5.65
CA ASP A 36 12.11 9.42 6.49
C ASP A 36 11.29 10.21 7.52
N PHE A 37 11.58 9.97 8.79
CA PHE A 37 11.02 10.71 9.93
C PHE A 37 12.11 11.45 10.72
N THR A 38 13.19 11.82 10.05
CA THR A 38 14.27 12.62 10.63
C THR A 38 13.85 14.08 10.82
N LYS A 39 14.44 14.76 11.81
CA LYS A 39 14.33 16.21 11.93
C LYS A 39 15.10 16.88 10.80
N GLU A 40 14.39 17.42 9.83
CA GLU A 40 14.92 18.52 9.02
C GLU A 40 15.08 19.77 9.91
N GLU A 41 16.26 19.98 10.51
CA GLU A 41 16.79 21.34 10.49
C GLU A 41 17.25 21.62 9.06
N LEU A 42 16.31 21.97 8.16
CA LEU A 42 16.65 22.73 6.96
C LEU A 42 17.12 24.12 7.43
N LYS A 43 18.31 24.20 8.00
CA LYS A 43 19.10 25.41 7.87
C LYS A 43 19.42 25.47 6.38
N PRO A 44 19.07 26.54 5.67
CA PRO A 44 19.66 26.77 4.36
C PRO A 44 21.15 26.97 4.61
N GLN A 45 21.93 25.89 4.55
CA GLN A 45 23.36 26.00 4.32
C GLN A 45 23.50 26.40 2.85
N THR A 46 23.30 27.68 2.60
CA THR A 46 24.06 28.38 1.57
C THR A 46 25.52 28.18 1.93
N ASP A 47 26.25 27.46 1.07
CA ASP A 47 27.72 27.31 0.98
C ASP A 47 28.22 25.86 0.87
N PHE A 48 27.42 24.92 0.36
CA PHE A 48 27.99 23.81 -0.40
C PHE A 48 28.09 24.23 -1.87
N GLU A 49 29.31 24.51 -2.31
CA GLU A 49 29.62 24.76 -3.71
C GLU A 49 29.07 23.60 -4.56
N ILE A 50 28.45 23.97 -5.69
CA ILE A 50 27.71 23.15 -6.65
C ILE A 50 28.59 22.07 -7.34
N ALA A 51 29.81 21.84 -6.86
CA ALA A 51 30.77 20.86 -7.38
C ALA A 51 30.40 19.38 -7.10
N ASP A 52 29.59 19.08 -6.08
CA ASP A 52 29.49 17.70 -5.57
C ASP A 52 28.22 16.91 -5.93
N SER A 53 27.27 17.47 -6.68
CA SER A 53 26.02 16.74 -7.01
C SER A 53 26.29 15.46 -7.82
N PHE A 54 27.29 15.48 -8.70
CA PHE A 54 27.69 14.31 -9.47
C PHE A 54 28.38 13.26 -8.60
N GLU A 55 29.29 13.66 -7.71
CA GLU A 55 30.02 12.75 -6.82
C GLU A 55 29.08 12.10 -5.79
N LEU A 56 28.15 12.88 -5.23
CA LEU A 56 27.09 12.38 -4.35
C LEU A 56 26.17 11.39 -5.08
N ASN A 57 25.73 11.72 -6.30
CA ASN A 57 24.91 10.81 -7.10
C ASN A 57 25.69 9.54 -7.47
N ALA A 58 26.95 9.64 -7.86
CA ALA A 58 27.81 8.50 -8.19
C ALA A 58 28.07 7.62 -6.95
N GLY A 59 28.29 8.22 -5.78
CA GLY A 59 28.42 7.55 -4.50
C GLY A 59 27.16 6.79 -4.13
N LEU A 60 25.99 7.43 -4.20
CA LEU A 60 24.69 6.84 -3.96
C LEU A 60 24.41 5.67 -4.92
N VAL A 61 24.56 5.89 -6.22
CA VAL A 61 24.36 4.85 -7.25
C VAL A 61 25.30 3.68 -6.99
N SER A 62 26.59 3.92 -6.76
CA SER A 62 27.58 2.88 -6.47
C SER A 62 27.23 2.08 -5.21
N ALA A 63 26.82 2.75 -4.14
CA ALA A 63 26.39 2.12 -2.90
C ALA A 63 25.14 1.25 -3.13
N LEU A 64 24.13 1.77 -3.84
CA LEU A 64 22.90 1.06 -4.16
C LEU A 64 23.16 -0.18 -5.04
N PHE A 65 24.01 -0.08 -6.05
CA PHE A 65 24.37 -1.22 -6.90
C PHE A 65 25.16 -2.29 -6.12
N LYS A 66 26.10 -1.88 -5.25
CA LYS A 66 26.82 -2.82 -4.37
C LYS A 66 25.88 -3.49 -3.38
N PHE A 67 24.97 -2.74 -2.78
CA PHE A 67 23.95 -3.25 -1.87
C PHE A 67 23.03 -4.27 -2.57
N ALA A 68 22.49 -3.91 -3.74
CA ALA A 68 21.63 -4.80 -4.53
C ALA A 68 22.34 -6.11 -4.88
N ARG A 69 23.61 -6.02 -5.30
CA ARG A 69 24.44 -7.20 -5.59
C ARG A 69 24.64 -8.08 -4.35
N ALA A 70 24.91 -7.48 -3.19
CA ALA A 70 25.05 -8.23 -1.93
C ALA A 70 23.75 -8.94 -1.53
N MET A 71 22.59 -8.36 -1.86
CA MET A 71 21.27 -8.94 -1.62
C MET A 71 20.81 -9.90 -2.72
N SER A 72 21.66 -10.21 -3.71
CA SER A 72 21.28 -11.00 -4.89
C SER A 72 20.04 -10.46 -5.63
N LYS A 73 19.91 -9.13 -5.68
CA LYS A 73 18.85 -8.39 -6.38
C LYS A 73 19.47 -7.54 -7.49
N ASN A 74 18.69 -7.30 -8.55
CA ASN A 74 19.08 -6.41 -9.65
C ASN A 74 18.25 -5.12 -9.59
N ILE A 75 18.92 -3.97 -9.54
CA ILE A 75 18.27 -2.67 -9.73
C ILE A 75 18.14 -2.45 -11.24
N HIS A 76 16.91 -2.50 -11.76
CA HIS A 76 16.65 -2.31 -13.19
C HIS A 76 16.34 -0.85 -13.55
N ILE A 77 15.69 -0.10 -12.65
CA ILE A 77 15.31 1.29 -12.84
C ILE A 77 15.49 2.01 -11.51
N LEU A 78 16.17 3.16 -11.55
CA LEU A 78 16.29 4.12 -10.45
C LEU A 78 15.63 5.40 -10.98
N GLU A 79 14.38 5.64 -10.56
CA GLU A 79 13.59 6.77 -11.05
C GLU A 79 13.59 7.86 -9.99
N PHE A 80 14.18 9.01 -10.33
CA PHE A 80 14.09 10.24 -9.55
C PHE A 80 13.14 11.17 -10.30
N ASN A 81 11.99 11.45 -9.69
CA ASN A 81 11.14 12.53 -10.18
C ASN A 81 11.65 13.81 -9.52
N SER A 82 12.25 14.72 -10.29
CA SER A 82 12.36 16.09 -9.83
C SER A 82 10.94 16.64 -9.80
N GLU A 83 10.37 16.83 -8.61
CA GLU A 83 9.12 17.57 -8.51
C GLU A 83 9.40 19.00 -8.97
N GLY A 84 9.00 19.30 -10.21
CA GLY A 84 8.71 20.66 -10.59
C GLY A 84 7.62 21.15 -9.65
N GLN A 85 7.99 22.08 -8.75
CA GLN A 85 7.11 22.74 -7.78
C GLN A 85 6.07 21.80 -7.19
N ALA A 86 6.50 20.93 -6.25
CA ALA A 86 5.57 20.58 -5.20
C ALA A 86 5.12 21.88 -4.55
N GLU A 87 3.82 22.17 -4.64
CA GLU A 87 3.18 22.90 -3.57
C GLU A 87 3.59 22.18 -2.29
N ILE A 88 4.47 22.83 -1.52
CA ILE A 88 4.76 22.46 -0.15
C ILE A 88 3.41 22.61 0.54
N LEU A 89 2.62 21.53 0.55
CA LEU A 89 1.60 21.34 1.56
C LEU A 89 2.39 21.39 2.86
N GLU A 90 2.28 22.54 3.54
CA GLU A 90 2.83 22.76 4.86
C GLU A 90 2.17 21.78 5.86
N ASP A 91 2.49 20.48 5.77
CA ASP A 91 2.38 19.62 6.93
C ASP A 91 3.61 19.91 7.78
N LYS A 92 3.49 20.95 8.61
CA LYS A 92 4.39 21.31 9.71
C LYS A 92 4.40 20.23 10.81
N ALA A 93 4.44 18.95 10.45
CA ALA A 93 4.76 17.90 11.39
C ALA A 93 6.27 17.95 11.61
N LYS A 94 6.70 18.74 12.60
CA LYS A 94 8.06 18.64 13.16
C LYS A 94 8.20 17.24 13.75
N TYR A 95 8.73 16.29 13.00
CA TYR A 95 9.04 14.96 13.51
C TYR A 95 10.04 15.09 14.66
N SER A 96 9.90 14.23 15.67
CA SER A 96 10.67 14.40 16.91
C SER A 96 12.08 13.83 16.83
N GLY A 97 12.47 13.07 15.80
CA GLY A 97 13.66 12.22 15.93
C GLY A 97 14.43 11.81 14.69
N ASP A 98 15.00 10.61 14.79
CA ASP A 98 16.12 10.09 14.00
C ASP A 98 15.80 8.69 13.47
N ALA A 99 14.72 8.56 12.70
CA ALA A 99 14.19 7.25 12.30
C ALA A 99 13.91 7.19 10.80
N LEU A 100 14.53 6.22 10.14
CA LEU A 100 14.24 5.79 8.78
C LEU A 100 13.47 4.47 8.85
N VAL A 101 12.22 4.47 8.37
CA VAL A 101 11.41 3.26 8.30
C VAL A 101 11.41 2.75 6.86
N THR A 102 11.61 1.44 6.70
CA THR A 102 11.60 0.80 5.39
C THR A 102 10.59 -0.33 5.34
N CYS A 103 9.94 -0.55 4.20
CA CYS A 103 9.09 -1.71 4.00
C CYS A 103 9.19 -2.28 2.59
N GLN A 104 9.09 -3.61 2.49
CA GLN A 104 8.99 -4.30 1.21
C GLN A 104 7.52 -4.58 0.89
N THR A 105 7.02 -4.13 -0.26
CA THR A 105 5.61 -4.23 -0.64
C THR A 105 5.39 -4.72 -2.08
N GLU A 106 4.18 -5.17 -2.37
CA GLU A 106 3.67 -5.26 -3.73
C GLU A 106 3.75 -3.89 -4.44
N SER A 107 3.96 -3.90 -5.76
CA SER A 107 4.21 -2.66 -6.53
C SER A 107 2.95 -1.82 -6.74
N TYR A 108 1.77 -2.43 -6.69
CA TYR A 108 0.50 -1.75 -6.99
C TYR A 108 -0.11 -1.05 -5.78
N LEU A 109 0.45 -1.19 -4.57
CA LEU A 109 -0.09 -0.53 -3.39
C LEU A 109 0.02 0.99 -3.50
N PHE A 110 -1.02 1.69 -3.05
CA PHE A 110 -1.03 3.14 -3.01
C PHE A 110 0.02 3.66 -2.04
N HIS A 111 0.95 4.49 -2.55
CA HIS A 111 2.02 5.05 -1.73
C HIS A 111 1.45 5.85 -0.54
N LYS A 112 0.45 6.72 -0.78
CA LYS A 112 -0.20 7.51 0.27
C LYS A 112 -0.79 6.64 1.38
N SER A 113 -1.45 5.53 1.02
CA SER A 113 -2.06 4.60 1.99
C SER A 113 -1.00 3.86 2.80
N VAL A 114 0.06 3.36 2.16
CA VAL A 114 1.16 2.70 2.86
C VAL A 114 1.87 3.69 3.78
N TYR A 115 2.14 4.92 3.31
CA TYR A 115 2.71 5.98 4.14
C TYR A 115 1.86 6.25 5.38
N ALA A 116 0.54 6.35 5.24
CA ALA A 116 -0.36 6.58 6.37
C ALA A 116 -0.27 5.47 7.44
N LYS A 117 -0.17 4.19 7.04
CA LYS A 117 0.09 3.08 7.98
C LYS A 117 1.40 3.23 8.72
N ILE A 118 2.46 3.54 7.97
CA ILE A 118 3.81 3.65 8.53
C ILE A 118 3.92 4.86 9.45
N LYS A 119 3.32 6.00 9.06
CA LYS A 119 3.18 7.18 9.90
C LYS A 119 2.40 6.88 11.17
N LEU A 120 1.31 6.13 11.08
CA LEU A 120 0.57 5.70 12.26
C LEU A 120 1.48 4.91 13.21
N ILE A 121 2.17 3.88 12.72
CA ILE A 121 3.15 3.10 13.51
C ILE A 121 4.20 4.01 14.14
N TYR A 122 4.74 4.96 13.37
CA TYR A 122 5.71 5.93 13.89
C TYR A 122 5.11 6.75 15.04
N ASP A 123 3.97 7.39 14.82
CA ASP A 123 3.32 8.27 15.78
C ASP A 123 2.97 7.52 17.09
N ILE A 124 2.41 6.31 16.98
CA ILE A 124 1.90 5.56 18.13
C ILE A 124 2.92 4.66 18.83
N LEU A 125 4.08 4.37 18.22
CA LEU A 125 5.07 3.42 18.76
C LEU A 125 6.52 3.90 18.75
N LEU A 126 6.96 4.64 17.73
CA LEU A 126 8.38 4.99 17.55
C LEU A 126 8.71 6.39 18.07
N SER A 127 7.79 7.34 17.92
CA SER A 127 7.99 8.77 18.19
C SER A 127 8.50 9.08 19.61
N TYR A 128 7.99 8.36 20.61
CA TYR A 128 8.36 8.50 22.03
C TYR A 128 9.58 7.65 22.44
N LYS A 129 10.06 6.78 21.56
CA LYS A 129 11.26 5.96 21.81
C LYS A 129 12.54 6.64 21.31
N ILE A 130 12.44 7.76 20.63
CA ILE A 130 13.60 8.52 20.15
C ILE A 130 14.37 9.12 21.35
N PRO A 131 15.73 9.03 21.38
CA PRO A 131 16.61 8.43 20.37
C PRO A 131 16.65 6.90 20.44
N LEU A 132 16.55 6.26 19.26
CA LEU A 132 16.37 4.81 19.14
C LEU A 132 17.58 4.00 19.62
N GLU A 133 18.79 4.56 19.58
CA GLU A 133 20.04 3.90 20.00
C GLU A 133 20.03 3.48 21.47
N THR A 134 19.28 4.21 22.29
CA THR A 134 19.19 3.99 23.75
C THR A 134 17.82 3.49 24.17
N ALA A 135 16.93 3.26 23.21
CA ALA A 135 15.55 2.91 23.46
C ALA A 135 15.39 1.45 23.89
N ILE A 136 14.38 1.20 24.73
CA ILE A 136 13.93 -0.17 24.98
C ILE A 136 13.39 -0.74 23.68
N GLU A 137 13.83 -1.95 23.35
CA GLU A 137 13.38 -2.74 22.20
C GLU A 137 11.85 -2.79 22.08
N ILE A 138 11.38 -3.11 20.87
CA ILE A 138 9.95 -3.29 20.61
C ILE A 138 9.47 -4.53 21.36
N LEU A 139 8.51 -4.32 22.28
CA LEU A 139 7.93 -5.40 23.07
C LEU A 139 6.98 -6.27 22.20
N PRO A 140 6.72 -7.53 22.56
CA PRO A 140 5.84 -8.41 21.78
C PRO A 140 4.43 -7.85 21.52
N VAL A 141 3.84 -7.17 22.49
CA VAL A 141 2.53 -6.48 22.31
C VAL A 141 2.61 -5.34 21.29
N GLN A 142 3.75 -4.64 21.22
CA GLN A 142 3.97 -3.58 20.23
C GLN A 142 4.20 -4.17 18.85
N GLU A 143 4.94 -5.28 18.75
CA GLU A 143 5.12 -6.05 17.52
C GLU A 143 3.79 -6.55 16.97
N GLU A 144 2.92 -7.12 17.79
CA GLU A 144 1.57 -7.54 17.39
C GLU A 144 0.75 -6.36 16.84
N LYS A 145 0.85 -5.19 17.49
CA LYS A 145 0.19 -3.97 17.00
C LYS A 145 0.73 -3.52 15.64
N ILE A 146 2.05 -3.54 15.44
CA ILE A 146 2.68 -3.27 14.14
C ILE A 146 2.17 -4.26 13.10
N TYR A 147 2.18 -5.54 13.43
CA TYR A 147 1.73 -6.60 12.55
C TYR A 147 0.26 -6.41 12.14
N ASN A 148 -0.63 -6.09 13.09
CA ASN A 148 -2.06 -5.87 12.83
C ASN A 148 -2.30 -4.68 11.89
N ILE A 149 -1.57 -3.57 12.07
CA ILE A 149 -1.64 -2.40 11.17
C ILE A 149 -1.14 -2.77 9.77
N LEU A 150 0.04 -3.40 9.66
CA LEU A 150 0.63 -3.75 8.37
C LEU A 150 -0.21 -4.77 7.58
N THR A 151 -1.01 -5.58 8.26
CA THR A 151 -1.77 -6.68 7.65
C THR A 151 -3.25 -6.38 7.42
N ASP A 152 -3.70 -5.16 7.75
CA ASP A 152 -5.11 -4.74 7.70
C ASP A 152 -6.01 -5.64 8.56
N PHE A 153 -5.56 -6.01 9.76
CA PHE A 153 -6.26 -6.98 10.60
C PHE A 153 -7.72 -6.59 10.85
N GLU A 154 -7.97 -5.36 11.31
CA GLU A 154 -9.33 -4.87 11.58
C GLU A 154 -10.24 -4.92 10.34
N ALA A 155 -9.72 -4.49 9.19
CA ALA A 155 -10.46 -4.52 7.93
C ALA A 155 -10.83 -5.95 7.53
N ARG A 156 -9.92 -6.91 7.73
CA ARG A 156 -10.11 -8.34 7.43
C ARG A 156 -11.11 -8.98 8.41
N SER A 157 -10.97 -8.70 9.70
CA SER A 157 -11.86 -9.22 10.75
C SER A 157 -13.31 -8.81 10.49
N ARG A 158 -13.57 -7.53 10.22
CA ARG A 158 -14.92 -7.04 9.90
C ARG A 158 -15.52 -7.69 8.65
N VAL A 159 -14.71 -7.91 7.60
CA VAL A 159 -15.16 -8.62 6.40
C VAL A 159 -15.45 -10.10 6.70
N ASP A 160 -14.66 -10.75 7.55
CA ASP A 160 -14.88 -12.14 7.93
C ASP A 160 -16.15 -12.31 8.79
N GLU A 161 -16.43 -11.38 9.70
CA GLU A 161 -17.67 -11.33 10.49
C GLU A 161 -18.92 -11.30 9.60
N HIS A 162 -18.88 -10.53 8.51
CA HIS A 162 -20.00 -10.37 7.58
C HIS A 162 -19.93 -11.28 6.34
N LYS A 163 -18.97 -12.20 6.30
CA LYS A 163 -18.62 -13.02 5.14
C LYS A 163 -19.81 -13.73 4.49
N THR A 164 -20.71 -14.31 5.29
CA THR A 164 -21.87 -15.05 4.76
C THR A 164 -22.83 -14.11 4.02
N GLN A 165 -23.10 -12.94 4.58
CA GLN A 165 -23.97 -11.93 3.96
C GLN A 165 -23.33 -11.36 2.69
N ILE A 166 -22.04 -11.04 2.75
CA ILE A 166 -21.25 -10.57 1.60
C ILE A 166 -21.25 -11.61 0.48
N LYS A 167 -20.98 -12.89 0.79
CA LYS A 167 -20.99 -13.97 -0.21
C LYS A 167 -22.34 -14.12 -0.87
N ARG A 168 -23.43 -14.06 -0.10
CA ARG A 168 -24.79 -14.16 -0.63
C ARG A 168 -25.07 -12.99 -1.58
N LEU A 169 -24.90 -11.76 -1.10
CA LEU A 169 -25.09 -10.55 -1.89
C LEU A 169 -24.28 -10.60 -3.19
N GLY A 170 -22.97 -10.84 -3.09
CA GLY A 170 -22.08 -10.84 -4.25
C GLY A 170 -22.38 -11.99 -5.21
N SER A 171 -22.76 -13.17 -4.72
CA SER A 171 -23.14 -14.29 -5.61
C SER A 171 -24.42 -14.00 -6.38
N ASP A 172 -25.41 -13.38 -5.74
CA ASP A 172 -26.66 -12.99 -6.39
C ASP A 172 -26.41 -11.87 -7.41
N PHE A 173 -25.57 -10.89 -7.05
CA PHE A 173 -25.16 -9.81 -7.95
C PHE A 173 -24.37 -10.31 -9.17
N LEU A 174 -23.44 -11.26 -8.98
CA LEU A 174 -22.69 -11.87 -10.08
C LEU A 174 -23.60 -12.63 -11.05
N LYS A 175 -24.63 -13.33 -10.55
CA LYS A 175 -25.60 -14.01 -11.42
C LYS A 175 -26.38 -13.02 -12.27
N GLU A 176 -26.82 -11.91 -11.67
CA GLU A 176 -27.56 -10.84 -12.33
C GLU A 176 -26.70 -10.16 -13.40
N MET A 177 -25.44 -9.86 -13.07
CA MET A 177 -24.55 -9.07 -13.92
C MET A 177 -23.68 -9.89 -14.89
N LYS A 178 -23.83 -11.22 -14.88
CA LYS A 178 -23.03 -12.13 -15.71
C LYS A 178 -23.13 -11.81 -17.20
N THR A 179 -24.33 -11.45 -17.69
CA THR A 179 -24.55 -11.11 -19.11
C THR A 179 -23.92 -9.80 -19.51
N TYR A 180 -23.59 -8.93 -18.54
CA TYR A 180 -22.90 -7.66 -18.74
C TYR A 180 -21.38 -7.80 -18.60
N GLY A 181 -20.88 -9.04 -18.52
CA GLY A 181 -19.46 -9.34 -18.49
C GLY A 181 -18.78 -9.21 -17.13
N LEU A 182 -19.54 -9.02 -16.03
CA LEU A 182 -18.99 -9.08 -14.68
C LEU A 182 -18.58 -10.52 -14.33
N ARG A 183 -17.30 -10.73 -14.02
CA ARG A 183 -16.75 -12.06 -13.68
C ARG A 183 -16.65 -12.26 -12.18
N GLU A 184 -16.02 -11.30 -11.50
CA GLU A 184 -15.65 -11.43 -10.09
C GLU A 184 -15.78 -10.09 -9.36
N ILE A 185 -15.99 -10.17 -8.05
CA ILE A 185 -15.98 -9.02 -7.14
C ILE A 185 -14.90 -9.27 -6.10
N CYS A 186 -14.01 -8.31 -5.88
CA CYS A 186 -13.00 -8.39 -4.83
C CYS A 186 -13.11 -7.20 -3.88
N ILE A 187 -13.10 -7.48 -2.57
CA ILE A 187 -12.98 -6.47 -1.52
C ILE A 187 -11.50 -6.38 -1.15
N THR A 188 -10.97 -5.16 -1.11
CA THR A 188 -9.61 -4.86 -0.66
C THR A 188 -9.63 -3.85 0.48
N SER A 189 -8.54 -3.79 1.25
CA SER A 189 -8.29 -2.68 2.17
C SER A 189 -7.95 -1.40 1.41
N PHE A 190 -7.78 -0.31 2.14
CA PHE A 190 -7.54 1.04 1.62
C PHE A 190 -6.21 1.23 0.88
N ASP A 191 -5.28 0.29 0.99
CA ASP A 191 -4.01 0.28 0.25
C ASP A 191 -4.02 -0.66 -0.97
N LEU A 192 -5.20 -1.17 -1.37
CA LEU A 192 -5.44 -2.20 -2.39
C LEU A 192 -5.05 -3.63 -1.99
N SER A 193 -4.81 -3.94 -0.72
CA SER A 193 -4.53 -5.32 -0.33
C SER A 193 -5.78 -6.20 -0.42
N PRO A 194 -5.79 -7.26 -1.26
CA PRO A 194 -6.95 -8.13 -1.38
C PRO A 194 -7.32 -8.78 -0.03
N ILE A 195 -8.61 -8.74 0.29
CA ILE A 195 -9.21 -9.32 1.50
C ILE A 195 -10.05 -10.54 1.14
N MET A 196 -11.00 -10.35 0.23
CA MET A 196 -11.98 -11.38 -0.13
C MET A 196 -12.31 -11.28 -1.61
N ILE A 197 -12.48 -12.43 -2.26
CA ILE A 197 -12.97 -12.52 -3.63
C ILE A 197 -14.27 -13.34 -3.67
N ILE A 198 -15.17 -12.92 -4.55
CA ILE A 198 -16.47 -13.51 -4.78
C ILE A 198 -16.56 -13.84 -6.27
N GLY A 199 -16.85 -15.11 -6.54
CA GLY A 199 -16.92 -15.74 -7.84
C GLY A 199 -16.06 -17.01 -7.88
N LYS A 200 -15.74 -17.51 -9.07
CA LYS A 200 -15.13 -18.85 -9.24
C LYS A 200 -13.92 -18.87 -10.19
N LYS A 201 -13.75 -17.85 -11.02
CA LYS A 201 -12.68 -17.81 -12.05
C LYS A 201 -11.33 -17.46 -11.42
N TYR A 202 -11.31 -16.58 -10.43
CA TYR A 202 -10.06 -16.09 -9.84
C TYR A 202 -9.95 -16.44 -8.35
N THR A 203 -8.71 -16.66 -7.91
CA THR A 203 -8.31 -16.73 -6.51
C THR A 203 -7.73 -15.38 -6.07
N LEU A 204 -7.53 -15.17 -4.76
CA LEU A 204 -6.82 -13.98 -4.26
C LEU A 204 -5.41 -13.84 -4.86
N ASN A 205 -4.73 -14.96 -5.11
CA ASN A 205 -3.43 -14.96 -5.79
C ASN A 205 -3.52 -14.48 -7.24
N ASN A 206 -4.61 -14.79 -7.95
CA ASN A 206 -4.83 -14.26 -9.29
C ASN A 206 -5.10 -12.75 -9.25
N VAL A 207 -5.83 -12.26 -8.24
CA VAL A 207 -6.05 -10.81 -8.05
C VAL A 207 -4.74 -10.06 -7.85
N HIS A 208 -3.78 -10.61 -7.11
CA HIS A 208 -2.43 -10.04 -7.03
C HIS A 208 -1.78 -9.91 -8.42
N GLY A 209 -1.90 -10.93 -9.27
CA GLY A 209 -1.40 -10.88 -10.65
C GLY A 209 -2.08 -9.81 -11.51
N ILE A 210 -3.41 -9.70 -11.39
CA ILE A 210 -4.21 -8.66 -12.04
C ILE A 210 -3.74 -7.27 -11.60
N LEU A 211 -3.66 -7.02 -10.29
CA LEU A 211 -3.27 -5.72 -9.76
C LEU A 211 -1.83 -5.33 -10.12
N ARG A 212 -0.91 -6.27 -10.34
CA ARG A 212 0.45 -5.94 -10.83
C ARG A 212 0.47 -5.41 -12.27
N ASN A 213 -0.55 -5.74 -13.06
CA ASN A 213 -0.67 -5.33 -14.46
C ASN A 213 -1.67 -4.17 -14.64
N ILE A 214 -2.34 -3.75 -13.57
CA ILE A 214 -3.13 -2.52 -13.56
C ILE A 214 -2.13 -1.36 -13.56
N GLY A 215 -2.19 -0.50 -14.57
CA GLY A 215 -1.31 0.68 -14.63
C GLY A 215 -1.56 1.65 -13.47
N ASN A 216 -1.12 2.90 -13.61
CA ASN A 216 -1.36 3.90 -12.57
C ASN A 216 -2.88 4.10 -12.32
N ILE A 217 -3.31 3.90 -11.07
CA ILE A 217 -4.68 4.16 -10.63
C ILE A 217 -4.70 5.58 -10.06
N PRO A 218 -5.59 6.46 -10.56
CA PRO A 218 -5.65 7.84 -10.12
C PRO A 218 -6.26 7.91 -8.72
N GLU A 219 -6.17 9.07 -8.08
CA GLU A 219 -6.89 9.28 -6.83
C GLU A 219 -8.40 9.19 -7.06
N ILE A 220 -9.07 8.39 -6.23
CA ILE A 220 -10.51 8.15 -6.32
C ILE A 220 -11.18 8.90 -5.16
N PRO A 221 -12.16 9.79 -5.42
CA PRO A 221 -13.00 10.36 -4.36
C PRO A 221 -13.82 9.27 -3.64
N PRO A 222 -14.19 9.45 -2.36
CA PRO A 222 -15.13 8.56 -1.69
C PRO A 222 -16.45 8.46 -2.46
N LEU A 223 -17.09 7.28 -2.41
CA LEU A 223 -18.33 6.95 -3.13
C LEU A 223 -18.23 7.06 -4.66
N ASN A 224 -17.02 7.07 -5.21
CA ASN A 224 -16.79 7.21 -6.63
C ASN A 224 -15.96 6.03 -7.16
N TRP A 225 -15.91 5.88 -8.48
CA TRP A 225 -15.19 4.81 -9.13
C TRP A 225 -14.42 5.27 -10.36
N VAL A 226 -13.41 4.48 -10.69
CA VAL A 226 -12.63 4.58 -11.92
C VAL A 226 -12.49 3.19 -12.53
N TYR A 227 -12.06 3.09 -13.77
CA TYR A 227 -11.72 1.80 -14.37
C TYR A 227 -10.32 1.82 -14.96
N ARG A 228 -9.72 0.64 -15.01
CA ARG A 228 -8.40 0.40 -15.62
C ARG A 228 -8.42 -0.92 -16.38
N GLN A 229 -7.64 -0.95 -17.45
CA GLN A 229 -7.31 -2.19 -18.13
C GLN A 229 -6.19 -2.90 -17.38
N SER A 230 -6.25 -4.22 -17.37
CA SER A 230 -5.21 -5.11 -16.90
C SER A 230 -5.12 -6.32 -17.81
N THR A 231 -4.08 -7.12 -17.66
CA THR A 231 -3.93 -8.43 -18.31
C THR A 231 -3.71 -9.53 -17.28
N PHE A 232 -4.22 -10.72 -17.53
CA PHE A 232 -3.99 -11.89 -16.69
C PHE A 232 -4.08 -13.17 -17.53
N ASP A 233 -3.07 -14.04 -17.45
CA ASP A 233 -2.96 -15.27 -18.27
C ASP A 233 -3.21 -15.06 -19.77
N GLY A 234 -2.71 -13.94 -20.32
CA GLY A 234 -2.88 -13.58 -21.73
C GLY A 234 -4.26 -13.02 -22.09
N GLU A 235 -5.19 -12.94 -21.15
CA GLU A 235 -6.49 -12.29 -21.35
C GLU A 235 -6.43 -10.81 -20.94
N GLU A 236 -7.02 -9.94 -21.77
CA GLU A 236 -7.33 -8.56 -21.38
C GLU A 236 -8.59 -8.53 -20.52
N ILE A 237 -8.56 -7.71 -19.48
CA ILE A 237 -9.66 -7.54 -18.54
C ILE A 237 -9.82 -6.07 -18.17
N TRP A 238 -11.04 -5.70 -17.81
CA TRP A 238 -11.32 -4.40 -17.17
C TRP A 238 -11.53 -4.59 -15.68
N VAL A 239 -10.96 -3.67 -14.90
CA VAL A 239 -11.10 -3.63 -13.45
C VAL A 239 -11.68 -2.27 -13.09
N TYR A 240 -12.93 -2.27 -12.63
CA TYR A 240 -13.55 -1.10 -12.02
C TYR A 240 -13.16 -1.08 -10.54
N ILE A 241 -12.77 0.08 -10.05
CA ILE A 241 -12.29 0.31 -8.68
C ILE A 241 -13.20 1.35 -8.07
N TYR A 242 -14.05 0.92 -7.16
CA TYR A 242 -14.93 1.80 -6.39
C TYR A 242 -14.33 2.05 -5.00
N LYS A 243 -14.32 3.31 -4.55
CA LYS A 243 -13.86 3.68 -3.21
C LYS A 243 -15.04 3.88 -2.28
N SER A 244 -15.08 3.06 -1.23
CA SER A 244 -16.09 3.12 -0.19
C SER A 244 -15.92 4.35 0.71
N ASP A 245 -16.99 4.76 1.36
CA ASP A 245 -17.00 5.66 2.52
C ASP A 245 -17.09 4.90 3.86
N VAL A 246 -17.01 3.57 3.80
CA VAL A 246 -17.04 2.66 4.94
C VAL A 246 -15.68 1.97 5.08
N GLY A 247 -15.25 1.80 6.33
CA GLY A 247 -13.96 1.20 6.69
C GLY A 247 -13.76 1.18 8.21
N PRO A 248 -12.80 0.40 8.72
CA PRO A 248 -12.38 0.57 10.10
C PRO A 248 -11.68 1.93 10.30
N THR A 249 -11.70 2.41 11.55
CA THR A 249 -10.86 3.52 11.99
C THR A 249 -9.88 2.96 13.01
N ILE A 250 -8.59 3.00 12.69
CA ILE A 250 -7.52 2.49 13.55
C ILE A 250 -6.78 3.69 14.12
N GLU A 251 -6.95 3.96 15.41
CA GLU A 251 -6.20 5.02 16.12
C GLU A 251 -6.29 6.39 15.41
N GLY A 252 -7.47 6.72 14.88
CA GLY A 252 -7.75 7.96 14.14
C GLY A 252 -7.49 7.91 12.63
N LEU A 253 -6.84 6.86 12.11
CA LEU A 253 -6.69 6.65 10.67
C LEU A 253 -7.94 5.93 10.13
N PHE A 254 -8.71 6.61 9.29
CA PHE A 254 -9.83 6.00 8.56
C PHE A 254 -9.33 5.23 7.33
N GLU A 255 -9.67 3.95 7.24
CA GLU A 255 -9.20 3.03 6.20
C GLU A 255 -10.36 2.55 5.32
N PRO A 256 -10.79 3.32 4.30
CA PRO A 256 -11.92 2.94 3.46
C PRO A 256 -11.65 1.68 2.65
N TYR A 257 -12.67 0.82 2.49
CA TYR A 257 -12.57 -0.31 1.57
C TYR A 257 -12.50 0.16 0.11
N LEU A 258 -11.88 -0.66 -0.74
CA LEU A 258 -12.01 -0.54 -2.18
C LEU A 258 -12.65 -1.82 -2.71
N TYR A 259 -13.58 -1.66 -3.66
CA TYR A 259 -14.25 -2.77 -4.32
C TYR A 259 -13.81 -2.84 -5.77
N LEU A 260 -13.27 -3.99 -6.15
CA LEU A 260 -12.84 -4.28 -7.51
C LEU A 260 -13.91 -5.12 -8.20
N LEU A 261 -14.39 -4.65 -9.35
CA LEU A 261 -15.24 -5.43 -10.24
C LEU A 261 -14.42 -5.83 -11.45
N ILE A 262 -14.11 -7.12 -11.56
CA ILE A 262 -13.28 -7.67 -12.63
C ILE A 262 -14.20 -8.19 -13.74
N CYS A 263 -14.00 -7.69 -14.96
CA CYS A 263 -14.92 -7.89 -16.07
C CYS A 263 -14.23 -8.39 -17.34
N ASP A 264 -15.02 -8.93 -18.26
CA ASP A 264 -14.59 -9.11 -19.65
C ASP A 264 -14.12 -7.76 -20.23
N PHE A 265 -13.12 -7.80 -21.11
CA PHE A 265 -12.70 -6.62 -21.86
C PHE A 265 -13.89 -6.00 -22.62
N ASN A 266 -13.94 -4.66 -22.69
CA ASN A 266 -15.03 -3.88 -23.27
C ASN A 266 -16.41 -4.00 -22.59
N SER A 267 -16.49 -4.57 -21.38
CA SER A 267 -17.73 -4.58 -20.59
C SER A 267 -17.99 -3.21 -19.98
N TYR A 268 -18.98 -2.48 -20.49
CA TYR A 268 -19.39 -1.21 -19.89
C TYR A 268 -20.39 -1.45 -18.75
N LEU A 269 -19.98 -1.10 -17.53
CA LEU A 269 -20.78 -1.32 -16.33
C LEU A 269 -21.57 -0.09 -15.87
N GLY A 270 -21.41 1.09 -16.47
CA GLY A 270 -22.15 2.30 -16.07
C GLY A 270 -22.14 2.53 -14.56
N GLU A 271 -23.31 2.64 -13.93
CA GLU A 271 -23.50 2.90 -12.49
C GLU A 271 -23.36 1.65 -11.59
N ILE A 272 -23.15 0.46 -12.17
CA ILE A 272 -23.10 -0.81 -11.43
C ILE A 272 -22.05 -0.84 -10.31
N PRO A 273 -20.83 -0.27 -10.45
CA PRO A 273 -19.87 -0.20 -9.33
C PRO A 273 -20.43 0.54 -8.12
N GLU A 274 -21.18 1.63 -8.34
CA GLU A 274 -21.80 2.41 -7.27
C GLU A 274 -22.96 1.65 -6.61
N VAL A 275 -23.81 1.00 -7.41
CA VAL A 275 -24.92 0.18 -6.90
C VAL A 275 -24.39 -0.96 -6.02
N LEU A 276 -23.35 -1.66 -6.47
CA LEU A 276 -22.72 -2.72 -5.68
C LEU A 276 -22.06 -2.15 -4.43
N GLY A 277 -21.32 -1.04 -4.59
CA GLY A 277 -20.62 -0.36 -3.51
C GLY A 277 -21.56 0.02 -2.38
N ASN A 278 -22.68 0.68 -2.69
CA ASN A 278 -23.70 1.04 -1.71
C ASN A 278 -24.30 -0.17 -0.99
N LYS A 279 -24.50 -1.29 -1.69
CA LYS A 279 -25.02 -2.53 -1.07
C LYS A 279 -23.99 -3.17 -0.13
N LEU A 280 -22.70 -3.13 -0.48
CA LEU A 280 -21.62 -3.63 0.38
C LEU A 280 -21.38 -2.71 1.58
N ASN A 281 -21.39 -1.39 1.39
CA ASN A 281 -21.25 -0.41 2.46
C ASN A 281 -22.28 -0.64 3.56
N ARG A 282 -23.54 -0.91 3.21
CA ARG A 282 -24.61 -1.21 4.18
C ARG A 282 -24.38 -2.47 5.02
N ILE A 283 -23.59 -3.42 4.54
CA ILE A 283 -23.24 -4.63 5.28
C ILE A 283 -22.02 -4.38 6.18
N LEU A 284 -21.10 -3.53 5.73
CA LEU A 284 -19.80 -3.30 6.38
C LEU A 284 -19.78 -2.06 7.29
N SER A 285 -20.87 -1.28 7.30
CA SER A 285 -21.06 -0.07 8.11
C SER A 285 -21.19 -0.38 9.59
#